data_AF-A0A1S6HJM5-F1
#
_entry.id   AF-A0A1S6HJM5-F1
#
_cell.length_a   1.000
_cell.length_b   1.000
_cell.length_c   1.000
_cell.angle_alpha   90.00
_cell.angle_beta   90.00
_cell.angle_gamma   90.00
#
_symmetry.space_group_name_H-M   'P 1'
#
loop_
_entity.id
_entity.type
_entity.pdbx_description
1 polymer ?
#
loop_
_entity_poly.entity_id
_entity_poly.type
_entity_poly.pdbx_seq_one_letter_code
_entity_poly.pdbx_strand_id
1 'polypeptide(L)'
;MLMGLFNHWIVVVLMMIGLYIVIAHGNLIKKIVGLTIFQTSVFIFYISMAKVDGGTAPILMANVSQYANPLPHVLILTAIVVGIATTALALALTIRIKEAYNSIEEESIQEQNKKQASEPDELDPRSDPY
;
A
#
# COMPACT_ATOMS: atom_id res chain seq x y z
N MET A 1 -15.52 -17.96 21.63
CA MET A 1 -14.19 -17.49 22.13
C MET A 1 -13.06 -17.73 21.11
N LEU A 2 -12.84 -18.95 20.59
CA LEU A 2 -11.77 -19.20 19.60
C LEU A 2 -11.92 -18.48 18.24
N MET A 3 -13.16 -18.33 17.76
CA MET A 3 -13.43 -17.74 16.43
C MET A 3 -13.03 -16.26 16.33
N GLY A 4 -13.00 -15.55 17.48
CA GLY A 4 -12.51 -14.18 17.55
C GLY A 4 -10.99 -14.10 17.40
N LEU A 5 -10.23 -14.96 18.08
CA LEU A 5 -8.76 -14.96 18.00
C LEU A 5 -8.23 -15.44 16.63
N PHE A 6 -8.94 -16.37 15.97
CA PHE A 6 -8.53 -16.87 14.65
C PHE A 6 -8.41 -15.75 13.61
N ASN A 7 -9.34 -14.79 13.61
CA ASN A 7 -9.29 -13.64 12.71
C ASN A 7 -8.03 -12.77 12.97
N HIS A 8 -7.68 -12.55 14.23
CA HIS A 8 -6.49 -11.78 14.60
C HIS A 8 -5.20 -12.46 14.13
N TRP A 9 -5.11 -13.79 14.27
CA TRP A 9 -3.96 -14.55 13.80
C TRP A 9 -3.81 -14.50 12.27
N ILE A 10 -4.91 -14.66 11.54
CA ILE A 10 -4.91 -14.50 10.07
C ILE A 10 -4.45 -13.11 9.68
N VAL A 11 -5.02 -12.06 10.30
CA VAL A 11 -4.64 -10.67 10.03
C VAL A 11 -3.15 -10.46 10.23
N VAL A 12 -2.58 -10.92 11.35
CA VAL A 12 -1.15 -10.75 11.63
C VAL A 12 -0.29 -11.46 10.59
N VAL A 13 -0.65 -12.69 10.21
CA VAL A 13 0.07 -13.44 9.17
C VAL A 13 -0.03 -12.72 7.81
N LEU A 14 -1.22 -12.30 7.42
CA LEU A 14 -1.45 -11.59 6.15
C LEU A 14 -0.67 -10.26 6.10
N MET A 15 -0.67 -9.53 7.22
CA MET A 15 0.06 -8.28 7.40
C MET A 15 1.57 -8.51 7.28
N MET A 16 2.10 -9.55 7.93
CA MET A 16 3.52 -9.90 7.83
C MET A 16 3.92 -10.33 6.41
N ILE A 17 3.06 -11.08 5.71
CA ILE A 17 3.30 -11.47 4.31
C ILE A 17 3.33 -10.24 3.41
N GLY A 18 2.37 -9.33 3.54
CA GLY A 18 2.34 -8.09 2.76
C GLY A 18 3.59 -7.25 2.99
N LEU A 19 4.00 -7.07 4.25
CA LEU A 19 5.21 -6.34 4.61
C LEU A 19 6.47 -7.04 4.08
N TYR A 20 6.54 -8.37 4.19
CA TYR A 20 7.66 -9.16 3.67
C TYR A 20 7.81 -8.99 2.17
N ILE A 21 6.73 -9.02 1.39
CA ILE A 21 6.79 -8.84 -0.07
C ILE A 21 7.39 -7.47 -0.43
N VAL A 22 7.02 -6.40 0.29
CA VAL A 22 7.53 -5.05 0.07
C VAL A 22 9.04 -4.95 0.31
N ILE A 23 9.54 -5.63 1.34
CA ILE A 23 10.96 -5.58 1.72
C ILE A 23 11.80 -6.53 0.86
N ALA A 24 11.30 -7.74 0.58
CA ALA A 24 12.09 -8.81 -0.02
C ALA A 24 12.23 -8.72 -1.56
N HIS A 25 11.36 -7.97 -2.24
CA HIS A 25 11.37 -7.90 -3.71
C HIS A 25 11.91 -6.56 -4.21
N GLY A 26 12.92 -6.60 -5.10
CA GLY A 26 13.44 -5.40 -5.78
C GLY A 26 12.57 -4.88 -6.92
N ASN A 27 11.60 -5.68 -7.40
CA ASN A 27 10.71 -5.28 -8.49
C ASN A 27 9.60 -4.35 -7.97
N LEU A 28 9.49 -3.15 -8.56
CA LEU A 28 8.53 -2.11 -8.15
C LEU A 28 7.07 -2.59 -8.18
N ILE A 29 6.69 -3.40 -9.17
CA ILE A 29 5.32 -3.94 -9.28
C ILE A 29 5.02 -4.89 -8.13
N LYS A 30 5.98 -5.76 -7.78
CA LYS A 30 5.81 -6.72 -6.67
C LYS A 30 5.68 -5.97 -5.33
N LYS A 31 6.41 -4.88 -5.13
CA LYS A 31 6.25 -4.02 -3.95
C LYS A 31 4.85 -3.41 -3.86
N ILE A 32 4.30 -2.91 -4.97
CA ILE A 32 2.93 -2.37 -5.01
C ILE A 32 1.92 -3.46 -4.62
N VAL A 33 2.07 -4.69 -5.14
CA VAL A 33 1.21 -5.83 -4.77
C VAL A 33 1.37 -6.20 -3.29
N GLY A 34 2.59 -6.19 -2.74
CA GLY A 34 2.82 -6.40 -1.30
C GLY A 34 2.11 -5.35 -0.44
N LEU A 35 2.15 -4.09 -0.87
CA LEU A 35 1.49 -2.98 -0.18
C LEU A 35 -0.04 -3.10 -0.20
N THR A 36 -0.64 -3.55 -1.32
CA THR A 36 -2.10 -3.76 -1.38
C THR A 36 -2.56 -4.93 -0.50
N ILE A 37 -1.76 -6.01 -0.40
CA ILE A 37 -2.01 -7.12 0.53
C ILE A 37 -1.93 -6.63 1.97
N PHE A 38 -0.91 -5.83 2.31
CA PHE A 38 -0.79 -5.22 3.64
C PHE A 38 -2.01 -4.35 3.98
N GLN A 39 -2.43 -3.47 3.07
CA GLN A 39 -3.60 -2.61 3.25
C GLN A 39 -4.89 -3.43 3.46
N THR A 40 -5.08 -4.50 2.69
CA THR A 40 -6.22 -5.42 2.83
C THR A 40 -6.24 -6.08 4.22
N SER A 41 -5.06 -6.42 4.75
CA SER A 41 -4.92 -7.00 6.09
C SER A 41 -5.40 -6.03 7.18
N VAL A 42 -5.05 -4.74 7.05
CA VAL A 42 -5.50 -3.68 7.96
C VAL A 42 -7.02 -3.49 7.88
N PHE A 43 -7.62 -3.62 6.69
CA PHE A 43 -9.08 -3.57 6.54
C PHE A 43 -9.77 -4.71 7.31
N ILE A 44 -9.28 -5.94 7.16
CA ILE A 44 -9.83 -7.10 7.87
C ILE A 44 -9.68 -6.92 9.39
N PHE A 45 -8.56 -6.36 9.85
CA PHE A 45 -8.36 -6.01 11.26
C PHE A 45 -9.44 -5.07 11.80
N TYR A 46 -9.64 -3.93 11.11
CA TYR A 46 -10.65 -2.94 11.51
C TYR A 46 -12.07 -3.50 11.46
N ILE A 47 -12.41 -4.28 10.44
CA ILE A 47 -13.73 -4.94 10.33
C ILE A 47 -13.93 -5.91 11.50
N SER A 48 -12.90 -6.67 11.88
CA SER A 48 -12.98 -7.59 13.01
C SER A 48 -13.25 -6.87 14.32
N MET A 49 -12.66 -5.69 14.54
CA MET A 49 -12.92 -4.87 15.73
C MET A 49 -14.28 -4.18 15.70
N ALA A 50 -14.80 -3.88 14.50
CA ALA A 50 -16.08 -3.19 14.30
C ALA A 50 -17.31 -4.08 14.51
N LYS A 51 -17.13 -5.41 14.51
CA LYS A 51 -18.21 -6.37 14.64
C LYS A 51 -18.82 -6.30 16.05
N VAL A 52 -20.09 -5.92 16.12
CA VAL A 52 -20.91 -5.97 17.34
C VAL A 52 -21.78 -7.23 17.26
N ASP A 53 -21.71 -8.11 18.26
CA ASP A 53 -22.52 -9.34 18.31
C ASP A 53 -24.01 -9.01 18.35
N GLY A 54 -24.77 -9.43 17.34
CA GLY A 54 -26.21 -9.15 17.20
C GLY A 54 -26.56 -7.79 16.59
N GLY A 55 -25.57 -7.01 16.14
CA GLY A 55 -25.80 -5.72 15.48
C GLY A 55 -26.23 -5.89 14.02
N THR A 56 -27.39 -5.36 13.66
CA THR A 56 -27.84 -5.23 12.26
C THR A 56 -27.14 -4.05 11.59
N ALA A 57 -27.12 -3.99 10.26
CA ALA A 57 -26.63 -2.83 9.51
C ALA A 57 -27.22 -1.52 10.08
N PRO A 58 -26.44 -0.42 10.17
CA PRO A 58 -26.86 0.85 10.77
C PRO A 58 -27.86 1.60 9.86
N ILE A 59 -29.01 0.99 9.65
CA ILE A 59 -30.12 1.47 8.84
C ILE A 59 -31.33 1.53 9.76
N LEU A 60 -31.85 2.72 10.01
CA LEU A 60 -32.99 2.93 10.90
C LEU A 60 -34.19 2.10 10.41
N MET A 61 -34.53 1.06 11.17
CA MET A 61 -35.70 0.22 10.94
C MET A 61 -36.54 0.15 12.21
N ALA A 62 -37.87 0.16 12.04
CA ALA A 62 -38.79 -0.14 13.12
C ALA A 62 -38.55 -1.58 13.61
N ASN A 63 -38.37 -1.77 14.93
CA ASN A 63 -38.07 -3.03 15.62
C ASN A 63 -36.59 -3.52 15.65
N VAL A 64 -35.61 -2.65 15.41
CA VAL A 64 -34.19 -3.00 15.62
C VAL A 64 -33.58 -2.12 16.71
N SER A 65 -33.18 -2.73 17.83
CA SER A 65 -32.57 -2.04 18.98
C SER A 65 -31.04 -2.04 18.95
N GLN A 66 -30.41 -2.89 18.12
CA GLN A 66 -28.96 -3.07 18.11
C GLN A 66 -28.39 -2.89 16.70
N TYR A 67 -27.55 -1.88 16.54
CA TYR A 67 -26.89 -1.53 15.29
C TYR A 67 -25.39 -1.78 15.37
N ALA A 68 -24.77 -2.13 14.25
CA ALA A 68 -23.32 -2.16 14.12
C ALA A 68 -22.73 -0.75 14.30
N ASN A 69 -21.51 -0.66 14.83
CA ASN A 69 -20.83 0.63 15.02
C ASN A 69 -20.53 1.27 13.63
N PRO A 70 -21.06 2.46 13.32
CA PRO A 70 -20.85 3.08 12.01
C PRO A 70 -19.45 3.69 11.85
N LEU A 71 -18.73 3.96 12.95
CA LEU A 71 -17.44 4.68 12.90
C LEU A 71 -16.38 3.91 12.10
N PRO A 72 -16.12 2.60 12.36
CA PRO A 72 -15.10 1.88 11.59
C PRO A 72 -15.48 1.72 10.12
N HIS A 73 -16.79 1.61 9.81
CA HIS A 73 -17.26 1.44 8.43
C HIS A 73 -16.92 2.66 7.55
N VAL A 74 -17.14 3.86 8.08
CA VAL A 74 -16.78 5.11 7.37
C VAL A 74 -15.27 5.25 7.24
N LEU A 75 -14.50 4.94 8.29
CA LEU A 75 -13.04 4.98 8.25
C LEU A 75 -12.47 4.04 7.17
N ILE A 76 -13.00 2.82 7.06
CA ILE A 76 -12.58 1.87 6.02
C ILE A 76 -12.94 2.38 4.63
N LEU A 77 -14.14 2.93 4.43
CA LEU A 77 -14.53 3.48 3.13
C LEU A 77 -13.57 4.59 2.68
N THR A 78 -13.17 5.49 3.59
CA THR A 78 -12.18 6.52 3.28
C THR A 78 -10.80 5.93 2.98
N ALA A 79 -10.37 4.93 3.74
CA ALA A 79 -9.09 4.27 3.54
C ALA A 79 -9.02 3.50 2.22
N ILE A 80 -10.13 2.92 1.75
CA ILE A 80 -10.21 2.27 0.43
C ILE A 80 -9.98 3.28 -0.69
N VAL A 81 -10.65 4.44 -0.66
CA VAL A 81 -10.51 5.47 -1.70
C VAL A 81 -9.08 6.00 -1.76
N VAL A 82 -8.48 6.32 -0.61
CA VAL A 82 -7.08 6.77 -0.52
C VAL A 82 -6.12 5.66 -0.99
N GLY A 83 -6.39 4.41 -0.63
CA GLY A 83 -5.58 3.26 -1.06
C GLY A 83 -5.58 3.03 -2.56
N ILE A 84 -6.74 3.14 -3.22
CA ILE A 84 -6.84 3.02 -4.68
C ILE A 84 -6.13 4.20 -5.36
N ALA A 85 -6.31 5.43 -4.86
CA ALA A 85 -5.66 6.61 -5.40
C ALA A 85 -4.12 6.54 -5.31
N THR A 86 -3.60 6.10 -4.16
CA THR A 86 -2.15 5.93 -3.94
C THR A 86 -1.59 4.77 -4.77
N THR A 87 -2.33 3.68 -4.94
CA THR A 87 -1.93 2.57 -5.83
C THR A 87 -1.86 3.01 -7.28
N ALA A 88 -2.85 3.79 -7.76
CA ALA A 88 -2.85 4.36 -9.10
C ALA A 88 -1.66 5.30 -9.32
N LEU A 89 -1.36 6.16 -8.34
CA LEU A 89 -0.18 7.02 -8.36
C LEU A 89 1.12 6.20 -8.39
N ALA A 90 1.24 5.17 -7.56
CA ALA A 90 2.42 4.31 -7.51
C ALA A 90 2.66 3.59 -8.86
N LEU A 91 1.60 3.11 -9.50
CA LEU A 91 1.68 2.52 -10.85
C LEU A 91 2.07 3.55 -11.90
N ALA A 92 1.49 4.75 -11.86
CA ALA A 92 1.86 5.84 -12.77
C ALA A 92 3.34 6.22 -12.63
N LEU A 93 3.85 6.33 -11.40
CA LEU A 93 5.27 6.57 -11.13
C LEU A 93 6.14 5.40 -11.62
N THR A 94 5.71 4.15 -11.43
CA THR A 94 6.44 2.98 -11.91
C THR A 94 6.56 2.98 -13.44
N ILE A 95 5.51 3.39 -14.16
CA ILE A 95 5.56 3.56 -15.61
C ILE A 95 6.57 4.66 -16.00
N ARG A 96 6.54 5.81 -15.32
CA ARG A 96 7.49 6.91 -15.57
C ARG A 96 8.94 6.52 -15.32
N ILE A 97 9.19 5.75 -14.26
CA ILE A 97 10.52 5.21 -13.96
C ILE A 97 10.95 4.22 -15.05
N LYS A 98 10.05 3.34 -15.49
CA LYS A 98 10.32 2.43 -16.59
C LYS A 98 10.65 3.17 -17.89
N GLU A 99 9.96 4.26 -18.21
CA GLU A 99 10.26 5.09 -19.38
C GLU A 99 11.63 5.75 -19.29
N ALA A 100 12.05 6.21 -18.10
CA ALA A 100 13.33 6.89 -17.89
C ALA A 100 14.53 5.94 -17.81
N TYR A 101 14.40 4.82 -17.07
CA TYR A 101 15.51 3.90 -16.77
C TYR A 101 15.47 2.60 -17.60
N ASN A 102 14.42 2.40 -18.42
CA ASN A 102 14.13 1.14 -19.13
C ASN A 102 14.09 -0.11 -18.23
N SER A 103 13.94 0.08 -16.92
CA SER A 103 13.95 -0.98 -15.92
C SER A 103 12.90 -0.73 -14.84
N ILE A 104 12.36 -1.83 -14.30
CA ILE A 104 11.44 -1.83 -13.15
C ILE A 104 12.07 -2.50 -11.92
N GLU A 105 13.35 -2.88 -12.02
CA GLU A 105 14.13 -3.48 -10.96
C GLU A 105 14.94 -2.38 -10.25
N GLU A 106 14.75 -2.28 -8.94
CA GLU A 106 15.35 -1.22 -8.13
C GLU A 106 16.89 -1.24 -8.15
N GLU A 107 17.51 -2.41 -8.16
CA GLU A 107 18.97 -2.57 -8.24
C GLU A 107 19.54 -1.91 -9.50
N SER A 108 18.92 -2.19 -10.66
CA SER A 108 19.31 -1.61 -11.95
C SER A 108 19.16 -0.09 -11.97
N ILE A 109 18.08 0.44 -11.36
CA ILE A 109 17.85 1.88 -11.25
C ILE A 109 18.92 2.53 -10.34
N GLN A 110 19.24 1.91 -9.21
CA GLN A 110 20.24 2.40 -8.26
C GLN A 110 21.66 2.39 -8.87
N GLU A 111 22.01 1.37 -9.64
CA GLU A 111 23.29 1.31 -10.35
C GLU A 111 23.43 2.43 -11.39
N GLN A 112 22.39 2.68 -12.19
CA GLN A 112 22.41 3.76 -13.18
C GLN A 112 22.54 5.13 -12.52
N ASN A 113 21.82 5.37 -11.42
CA ASN A 113 21.95 6.60 -10.63
C ASN A 113 23.35 6.78 -10.03
N LYS A 114 23.97 5.69 -9.52
CA LYS A 114 25.35 5.76 -9.00
C LYS A 114 26.34 6.11 -10.10
N LYS A 115 26.24 5.48 -11.28
CA LYS A 115 27.12 5.74 -12.42
C LYS A 115 27.06 7.21 -12.85
N GLN A 116 25.84 7.75 -12.99
CA GLN A 116 25.62 9.13 -13.39
C GLN A 116 26.07 10.16 -12.32
N ALA A 117 26.09 9.78 -11.04
CA ALA A 117 26.62 10.63 -9.97
C ALA A 117 28.15 10.58 -9.83
N SER A 118 28.79 9.55 -10.40
CA SER A 118 30.25 9.36 -10.36
C SER A 118 30.98 9.83 -11.63
N GLU A 119 30.25 10.17 -12.70
CA GLU A 119 30.79 10.96 -13.82
C GLU A 119 30.78 12.45 -13.38
N PRO A 120 31.93 13.09 -13.14
CA PRO A 120 31.95 14.54 -12.97
C PRO A 120 31.44 15.19 -14.26
N ASP A 121 30.73 16.31 -14.14
CA ASP A 121 30.37 17.20 -15.25
C ASP A 121 31.63 17.58 -16.04
N GLU A 122 32.08 16.73 -16.95
CA GLU A 122 33.15 17.01 -17.90
C GLU A 122 32.49 17.41 -19.22
N LEU A 123 32.68 18.69 -19.55
CA LEU A 123 32.20 19.44 -20.72
C LEU A 123 30.86 20.16 -20.52
N ASP A 124 30.83 21.13 -19.60
CA ASP A 124 30.08 22.38 -19.87
C ASP A 124 30.85 23.16 -20.95
N PRO A 125 30.35 23.25 -22.20
CA PRO A 125 31.00 24.03 -23.26
C PRO A 125 30.87 25.55 -23.03
N ARG A 126 30.21 25.99 -21.95
CA ARG A 126 30.04 27.39 -21.58
C ARG A 126 30.99 27.86 -20.49
N SER A 127 31.89 27.00 -20.00
CA SER A 127 33.00 27.43 -19.14
C SER A 127 34.16 27.99 -19.98
N ASP A 128 33.87 28.90 -20.91
CA ASP A 128 34.88 29.67 -21.64
C ASP A 128 35.02 31.03 -20.92
N PRO A 129 36.03 31.22 -20.06
CA PRO A 129 36.16 32.41 -19.25
C PRO A 129 37.12 33.39 -19.94
N TYR A 130 36.66 34.02 -21.02
CA TYR A 130 37.37 35.05 -21.80
C TYR A 130 38.67 34.63 -22.50
#